data_AF-A0A9E3SAE7-F1
#
_entry.id   AF-A0A9E3SAE7-F1
#
_cell.length_a   1.000
_cell.length_b   1.000
_cell.length_c   1.000
_cell.angle_alpha   90.00
_cell.angle_beta   90.00
_cell.angle_gamma   90.00
#
_symmetry.space_group_name_H-M   'P 1'
#
loop_
_entity.id
_entity.type
_entity.pdbx_description
1 polymer ?
#
loop_
_entity_poly.entity_id
_entity_poly.type
_entity_poly.pdbx_seq_one_letter_code
_entity_poly.pdbx_strand_id
1 'polypeptide(L)'
;MRTLAVLAILGALAICTTAQDAPSTVDMTQYGGSGQELLAVTAESLELKVTSPLISEDDLSGPCWIISRGTPRANVSELLSVALGCPVAIDEATNRLLVSLPQASAPTGTVKGYDVSVLAGRFVEYVNSYGQTRAKPGPGENAGREQTAAQHLADLLSDLLFESRGALFDPSVVGDRVLVTADVRSHARVREALDLLMSEAGGESAAMKDERAVADKLKQAKFSGELEGTPVASVIAAICDAAGVGMVLAPVFAESAGDSHIDFSVEEEITAWQAVELLFHRLEEEDWSFDFTSRCGAVVIENTAHDIHIGYRVYDVGGLLKKLNASYQRQKTAPGKADGFEGDLRDAGGVDVIVDALETQLEASDRAFGADVYAYAGRVVVRGGHRAVDAATSILEEMGWEPPKD
;
A
#
# COMPACT_ATOMS: atom_id res chain seq x y z
N MET A 1 -30.12 60.45 17.07
CA MET A 1 -29.75 59.75 15.81
C MET A 1 -28.28 59.30 15.79
N ARG A 2 -27.80 58.56 16.81
CA ARG A 2 -26.43 57.98 16.82
C ARG A 2 -26.37 56.53 17.33
N THR A 3 -27.45 56.01 17.91
CA THR A 3 -27.55 54.63 18.41
C THR A 3 -28.03 53.62 17.37
N LEU A 4 -28.66 54.06 16.28
CA LEU A 4 -29.12 53.18 15.19
C LEU A 4 -28.03 52.79 14.18
N ALA A 5 -26.94 53.56 14.10
CA ALA A 5 -25.84 53.28 13.17
C ALA A 5 -24.87 52.19 13.67
N VAL A 6 -24.75 52.00 14.99
CA VAL A 6 -23.84 51.01 15.59
C VAL A 6 -24.41 49.58 15.49
N LEU A 7 -25.74 49.44 15.54
CA LEU A 7 -26.41 48.14 15.39
C LEU A 7 -26.40 47.61 13.94
N ALA A 8 -26.37 48.49 12.94
CA ALA A 8 -26.24 48.08 11.54
C ALA A 8 -24.81 47.59 11.20
N ILE A 9 -23.78 48.13 11.87
CA ILE A 9 -22.38 47.72 11.66
C ILE A 9 -22.08 46.40 12.41
N LEU A 10 -22.68 46.18 13.58
CA LEU A 10 -22.60 44.88 14.27
C LEU A 10 -23.43 43.80 13.58
N GLY A 11 -24.54 44.15 12.92
CA GLY A 11 -25.31 43.23 12.08
C GLY A 11 -24.60 42.84 10.77
N ALA A 12 -23.77 43.72 10.21
CA ALA A 12 -22.97 43.43 9.01
C ALA A 12 -21.64 42.70 9.31
N LEU A 13 -21.17 42.72 10.57
CA LEU A 13 -20.09 41.86 11.07
C LEU A 13 -20.59 40.47 11.52
N ALA A 14 -21.92 40.28 11.55
CA ALA A 14 -22.60 39.00 11.67
C ALA A 14 -23.10 38.51 10.31
N ILE A 15 -22.40 38.83 9.21
CA ILE A 15 -22.46 37.99 8.02
C ILE A 15 -21.91 36.65 8.46
N CYS A 16 -22.83 35.70 8.58
CA CYS A 16 -22.64 34.29 8.83
C CYS A 16 -21.30 33.81 8.28
N THR A 17 -20.28 33.72 9.14
CA THR A 17 -19.34 32.60 9.04
C THR A 17 -20.12 31.37 9.50
N THR A 18 -21.07 30.92 8.66
CA THR A 18 -21.28 29.50 8.53
C THR A 18 -19.98 28.97 7.93
N ALA A 19 -18.96 28.81 8.78
CA ALA A 19 -18.26 27.55 8.72
C ALA A 19 -19.35 26.53 9.07
N GLN A 20 -20.15 26.14 8.08
CA GLN A 20 -20.81 24.85 8.12
C GLN A 20 -19.63 23.91 8.33
N ASP A 21 -19.60 23.24 9.49
CA ASP A 21 -18.59 22.23 9.74
C ASP A 21 -18.64 21.30 8.52
N ALA A 22 -17.56 21.33 7.74
CA ALA A 22 -17.48 20.55 6.52
C ALA A 22 -17.82 19.10 6.90
N PRO A 23 -18.60 18.39 6.07
CA PRO A 23 -19.06 17.05 6.44
C PRO A 23 -17.88 16.18 6.84
N SER A 24 -17.93 15.62 8.06
CA SER A 24 -16.86 14.78 8.61
C SER A 24 -16.75 13.45 7.87
N THR A 25 -17.84 13.03 7.23
CA THR A 25 -17.97 11.79 6.46
C THR A 25 -18.75 12.03 5.17
N VAL A 26 -18.44 11.27 4.12
CA VAL A 26 -19.08 11.35 2.80
C VAL A 26 -19.50 9.96 2.32
N ASP A 27 -20.70 9.87 1.78
CA ASP A 27 -21.17 8.70 1.02
C ASP A 27 -20.78 8.87 -0.44
N MET A 28 -20.09 7.88 -1.00
CA MET A 28 -19.72 7.81 -2.41
C MET A 28 -20.40 6.60 -3.01
N THR A 29 -21.30 6.81 -3.96
CA THR A 29 -22.01 5.73 -4.64
C THR A 29 -22.09 6.04 -6.12
N GLN A 30 -21.48 5.20 -6.95
CA GLN A 30 -21.50 5.27 -8.41
C GLN A 30 -21.52 3.86 -8.98
N TYR A 31 -22.45 3.61 -9.91
CA TYR A 31 -22.66 2.32 -10.56
C TYR A 31 -22.44 2.44 -12.07
N GLY A 32 -21.17 2.46 -12.51
CA GLY A 32 -20.81 2.43 -13.93
C GLY A 32 -20.94 3.75 -14.68
N GLY A 33 -21.32 4.86 -14.03
CA GLY A 33 -21.25 6.18 -14.65
C GLY A 33 -19.82 6.74 -14.67
N SER A 34 -19.63 7.91 -15.27
CA SER A 34 -18.28 8.43 -15.54
C SER A 34 -17.52 8.87 -14.28
N GLY A 35 -16.19 8.91 -14.37
CA GLY A 35 -15.34 9.50 -13.33
C GLY A 35 -15.59 10.99 -13.12
N GLN A 36 -16.02 11.70 -14.16
CA GLN A 36 -16.42 13.12 -14.07
C GLN A 36 -17.65 13.30 -13.17
N GLU A 37 -18.66 12.46 -13.34
CA GLU A 37 -19.87 12.48 -12.51
C GLU A 37 -19.51 12.19 -11.05
N LEU A 38 -18.70 11.16 -10.81
CA LEU A 38 -18.23 10.81 -9.47
C LEU A 38 -17.49 11.99 -8.81
N LEU A 39 -16.59 12.64 -9.53
CA LEU A 39 -15.86 13.83 -9.04
C LEU A 39 -16.80 14.99 -8.76
N ALA A 40 -17.75 15.27 -9.65
CA ALA A 40 -18.71 16.36 -9.50
C ALA A 40 -19.60 16.17 -8.26
N VAL A 41 -20.20 14.99 -8.11
CA VAL A 41 -21.06 14.65 -6.97
C VAL A 41 -20.27 14.67 -5.65
N THR A 42 -19.05 14.14 -5.66
CA THR A 42 -18.20 14.11 -4.46
C THR A 42 -17.73 15.50 -4.07
N ALA A 43 -17.35 16.33 -5.06
CA ALA A 43 -16.94 17.71 -4.82
C ALA A 43 -18.11 18.58 -4.33
N GLU A 44 -19.31 18.43 -4.89
CA GLU A 44 -20.53 19.09 -4.41
C GLU A 44 -20.80 18.71 -2.95
N SER A 45 -20.74 17.41 -2.62
CA SER A 45 -20.94 16.91 -1.25
C SER A 45 -19.91 17.44 -0.24
N LEU A 46 -18.68 17.71 -0.69
CA LEU A 46 -17.60 18.25 0.13
C LEU A 46 -17.52 19.79 0.14
N GLU A 47 -18.39 20.45 -0.62
CA GLU A 47 -18.36 21.89 -0.91
C GLU A 47 -17.03 22.37 -1.52
N LEU A 48 -16.42 21.52 -2.37
CA LEU A 48 -15.14 21.75 -3.05
C LEU A 48 -15.32 22.11 -4.52
N LYS A 49 -14.31 22.80 -5.09
CA LYS A 49 -14.20 22.97 -6.55
C LYS A 49 -13.24 21.95 -7.14
N VAL A 50 -13.65 21.27 -8.21
CA VAL A 50 -12.76 20.38 -8.96
C VAL A 50 -11.77 21.23 -9.78
N THR A 51 -10.50 20.86 -9.75
CA THR A 51 -9.46 21.43 -10.64
C THR A 51 -8.64 20.29 -11.23
N SER A 52 -8.69 20.18 -12.55
CA SER A 52 -8.00 19.17 -13.34
C SER A 52 -7.23 19.88 -14.47
N PRO A 53 -6.02 20.40 -14.21
CA PRO A 53 -5.31 21.21 -15.19
C PRO A 53 -4.66 20.38 -16.31
N LEU A 54 -4.50 19.06 -16.12
CA LEU A 54 -3.73 18.18 -17.01
C LEU A 54 -4.44 16.88 -17.39
N ILE A 55 -5.60 16.58 -16.80
CA ILE A 55 -6.43 15.43 -17.17
C ILE A 55 -7.56 15.94 -18.05
N SER A 56 -7.69 15.37 -19.25
CA SER A 56 -8.76 15.68 -20.18
C SER A 56 -10.08 15.08 -19.71
N GLU A 57 -11.19 15.59 -20.24
CA GLU A 57 -12.51 15.02 -19.99
C GLU A 57 -12.57 13.55 -20.44
N ASP A 58 -11.95 13.23 -21.57
CA ASP A 58 -11.92 11.87 -22.13
C ASP A 58 -11.21 10.88 -21.19
N ASP A 59 -10.16 11.32 -20.47
CA ASP A 59 -9.42 10.49 -19.51
C ASP A 59 -10.28 10.07 -18.30
N LEU A 60 -11.38 10.77 -18.02
CA LEU A 60 -12.31 10.50 -16.91
C LEU A 60 -13.68 9.96 -17.39
N SER A 61 -13.78 9.60 -18.67
CA SER A 61 -15.03 9.14 -19.27
C SER A 61 -15.37 7.68 -18.94
N GLY A 62 -14.38 6.89 -18.51
CA GLY A 62 -14.53 5.48 -18.18
C GLY A 62 -15.50 5.21 -17.00
N PRO A 63 -16.08 3.99 -16.94
CA PRO A 63 -17.05 3.63 -15.92
C PRO A 63 -16.38 3.53 -14.54
N CYS A 64 -17.00 4.14 -13.55
CA CYS A 64 -16.56 4.10 -12.16
C CYS A 64 -17.54 3.29 -11.31
N TRP A 65 -17.01 2.36 -10.52
CA TRP A 65 -17.79 1.58 -9.56
C TRP A 65 -17.23 1.77 -8.16
N ILE A 66 -17.96 2.53 -7.34
CA ILE A 66 -17.61 2.79 -5.95
C ILE A 66 -18.87 2.79 -5.10
N ILE A 67 -18.80 2.10 -3.96
CA ILE A 67 -19.84 2.07 -2.95
C ILE A 67 -19.13 2.19 -1.61
N SER A 68 -19.18 3.36 -0.99
CA SER A 68 -18.59 3.59 0.33
C SER A 68 -19.49 4.52 1.13
N ARG A 69 -19.93 4.07 2.30
CA ARG A 69 -20.82 4.84 3.19
C ARG A 69 -20.05 5.32 4.41
N GLY A 70 -20.25 6.57 4.79
CA GLY A 70 -19.62 7.18 5.96
C GLY A 70 -18.12 7.35 5.83
N THR A 71 -17.59 7.53 4.61
CA THR A 71 -16.14 7.65 4.37
C THR A 71 -15.59 8.88 5.08
N PRO A 72 -14.64 8.76 6.02
CA PRO A 72 -14.01 9.92 6.63
C PRO A 72 -13.45 10.87 5.57
N ARG A 73 -13.60 12.18 5.74
CA ARG A 73 -13.12 13.17 4.75
C ARG A 73 -11.64 12.98 4.37
N ALA A 74 -10.80 12.59 5.33
CA ALA A 74 -9.36 12.31 5.13
C ALA A 74 -9.09 11.14 4.17
N ASN A 75 -10.07 10.27 3.96
CA ASN A 75 -9.98 9.03 3.19
C ASN A 75 -10.60 9.17 1.78
N VAL A 76 -11.34 10.24 1.53
CA VAL A 76 -12.06 10.44 0.26
C VAL A 76 -11.11 10.53 -0.92
N SER A 77 -10.01 11.28 -0.80
CA SER A 77 -9.06 11.45 -1.89
C SER A 77 -8.39 10.13 -2.29
N GLU A 78 -8.16 9.24 -1.32
CA GLU A 78 -7.61 7.90 -1.58
C GLU A 78 -8.59 7.02 -2.37
N LEU A 79 -9.85 6.93 -1.92
CA LEU A 79 -10.85 6.12 -2.60
C LEU A 79 -11.14 6.65 -4.02
N LEU A 80 -11.18 7.98 -4.18
CA LEU A 80 -11.28 8.58 -5.51
C LEU A 80 -10.06 8.26 -6.37
N SER A 81 -8.85 8.29 -5.81
CA SER A 81 -7.65 7.94 -6.57
C SER A 81 -7.67 6.52 -7.11
N VAL A 82 -8.16 5.58 -6.30
CA VAL A 82 -8.34 4.19 -6.73
C VAL A 82 -9.42 4.08 -7.80
N ALA A 83 -10.59 4.69 -7.57
CA ALA A 83 -11.72 4.62 -8.49
C ALA A 83 -11.42 5.24 -9.86
N LEU A 84 -10.63 6.31 -9.89
CA LEU A 84 -10.28 7.06 -11.10
C LEU A 84 -8.95 6.63 -11.72
N GLY A 85 -8.17 5.80 -11.02
CA GLY A 85 -6.83 5.39 -11.45
C GLY A 85 -5.83 6.55 -11.57
N CYS A 86 -6.01 7.64 -10.81
CA CYS A 86 -5.13 8.79 -10.86
C CYS A 86 -5.04 9.55 -9.52
N PRO A 87 -3.96 10.32 -9.27
CA PRO A 87 -3.80 11.06 -8.02
C PRO A 87 -4.89 12.12 -7.83
N VAL A 88 -5.57 12.04 -6.69
CA VAL A 88 -6.57 12.98 -6.22
C VAL A 88 -6.12 13.50 -4.86
N ALA A 89 -6.17 14.81 -4.67
CA ALA A 89 -5.83 15.45 -3.41
C ALA A 89 -6.89 16.49 -3.03
N ILE A 90 -7.21 16.57 -1.74
CA ILE A 90 -8.01 17.65 -1.18
C ILE A 90 -7.03 18.75 -0.73
N ASP A 91 -7.09 19.91 -1.39
CA ASP A 91 -6.38 21.11 -0.94
C ASP A 91 -7.33 21.95 -0.09
N GLU A 92 -7.17 21.83 1.23
CA GLU A 92 -7.96 22.59 2.20
C GLU A 92 -7.68 24.10 2.14
N ALA A 93 -6.47 24.52 1.75
CA ALA A 93 -6.10 25.93 1.71
C ALA A 93 -6.79 26.67 0.56
N THR A 94 -6.97 25.99 -0.59
CA THR A 94 -7.67 26.56 -1.74
C THR A 94 -9.12 26.11 -1.88
N ASN A 95 -9.58 25.22 -0.99
CA ASN A 95 -10.89 24.57 -1.00
C ASN A 95 -11.18 23.88 -2.35
N ARG A 96 -10.22 23.05 -2.79
CA ARG A 96 -10.26 22.35 -4.09
C ARG A 96 -10.03 20.87 -3.98
N LEU A 97 -10.65 20.14 -4.90
CA LEU A 97 -10.32 18.75 -5.22
C LEU A 97 -9.42 18.78 -6.46
N LEU A 98 -8.14 18.44 -6.28
CA LEU A 98 -7.13 18.46 -7.32
C LEU A 98 -6.99 17.06 -7.91
N VAL A 99 -7.08 16.95 -9.24
CA VAL A 99 -6.87 15.69 -9.96
C VAL A 99 -5.65 15.88 -10.87
N SER A 100 -4.71 14.94 -10.82
CA SER A 100 -3.43 15.01 -11.55
C SER A 100 -3.18 13.71 -12.32
N LEU A 101 -2.35 13.75 -13.35
CA LEU A 101 -1.93 12.53 -14.07
C LEU A 101 -1.15 11.59 -13.14
N PRO A 102 -1.22 10.26 -13.35
CA PRO A 102 -0.33 9.30 -12.69
C PRO A 102 1.13 9.70 -12.82
N GLN A 103 1.91 9.52 -11.76
CA GLN A 103 3.35 9.87 -11.73
C GLN A 103 3.65 11.35 -12.01
N ALA A 104 2.65 12.24 -11.95
CA ALA A 104 2.89 13.68 -11.87
C ALA A 104 3.38 14.05 -10.46
N SER A 105 4.09 15.18 -10.35
CA SER A 105 4.46 15.72 -9.05
C SER A 105 3.23 15.93 -8.17
N ALA A 106 3.35 15.61 -6.87
CA ALA A 106 2.25 15.73 -5.93
C ALA A 106 1.65 17.16 -5.96
N PRO A 107 0.34 17.33 -6.23
CA PRO A 107 -0.26 18.63 -6.48
C PRO A 107 -0.23 19.56 -5.25
N THR A 108 -0.20 18.99 -4.05
CA THR A 108 -0.04 19.69 -2.76
C THR A 108 1.29 19.35 -2.07
N GLY A 109 2.29 18.94 -2.86
CA GLY A 109 3.56 18.42 -2.36
C GLY A 109 4.34 19.42 -1.53
N THR A 110 4.75 19.01 -0.33
CA THR A 110 5.74 19.72 0.48
C THR A 110 7.05 18.96 0.48
N VAL A 111 8.18 19.67 0.62
CA VAL A 111 9.49 19.02 0.79
C VAL A 111 9.76 18.85 2.28
N LYS A 112 10.06 17.62 2.71
CA LYS A 112 10.52 17.32 4.07
C LYS A 112 11.80 16.51 4.04
N GLY A 113 12.70 16.80 4.97
CA GLY A 113 13.92 16.02 5.21
C GLY A 113 13.79 15.15 6.45
N TYR A 114 14.03 13.86 6.29
CA TYR A 114 14.01 12.86 7.35
C TYR A 114 15.45 12.54 7.76
N ASP A 115 15.78 12.72 9.03
CA ASP A 115 17.07 12.32 9.58
C ASP A 115 17.09 10.79 9.74
N VAL A 116 17.99 10.13 9.03
CA VAL A 116 18.12 8.67 8.99
C VAL A 116 19.44 8.19 9.57
N SER A 117 20.16 9.05 10.30
CA SER A 117 21.48 8.75 10.87
C SER A 117 21.52 7.47 11.72
N VAL A 118 20.46 7.20 12.49
CA VAL A 118 20.35 5.98 13.31
C VAL A 118 20.19 4.72 12.43
N LEU A 119 19.33 4.77 11.41
CA LEU A 119 19.16 3.68 10.45
C LEU A 119 20.45 3.43 9.65
N ALA A 120 21.11 4.51 9.22
CA ALA A 120 22.41 4.44 8.55
C ALA A 120 23.48 3.80 9.43
N GLY A 121 23.52 4.14 10.72
CA GLY A 121 24.40 3.49 11.70
C GLY A 121 24.15 1.99 11.81
N ARG A 122 22.88 1.56 11.94
CA ARG A 122 22.50 0.14 11.96
C ARG A 122 22.88 -0.60 10.68
N PHE A 123 22.76 0.06 9.53
CA PHE A 123 23.19 -0.49 8.25
C PHE A 123 24.71 -0.71 8.22
N VAL A 124 25.49 0.27 8.66
CA VAL A 124 26.96 0.14 8.74
C VAL A 124 27.38 -0.98 9.71
N GLU A 125 26.73 -1.07 10.88
CA GLU A 125 26.96 -2.18 11.82
C GLU A 125 26.64 -3.54 11.21
N TYR A 126 25.54 -3.64 10.46
CA TYR A 126 25.19 -4.84 9.70
C TYR A 126 26.26 -5.17 8.66
N VAL A 127 26.65 -4.23 7.81
CA VAL A 127 27.67 -4.45 6.76
C VAL A 127 28.99 -4.90 7.38
N ASN A 128 29.40 -4.30 8.50
CA ASN A 128 30.62 -4.71 9.22
C ASN A 128 30.52 -6.14 9.79
N SER A 129 29.32 -6.59 10.13
CA SER A 129 29.07 -7.89 10.76
C SER A 129 28.82 -9.01 9.75
N TYR A 130 28.08 -8.72 8.67
CA TYR A 130 27.49 -9.69 7.74
C TYR A 130 27.63 -9.31 6.27
N GLY A 131 28.08 -8.09 5.95
CA GLY A 131 28.27 -7.67 4.56
C GLY A 131 29.40 -8.44 3.87
N GLN A 132 29.28 -8.62 2.55
CA GLN A 132 30.33 -9.23 1.73
C GLN A 132 31.66 -8.51 1.95
N THR A 133 32.72 -9.29 2.17
CA THR A 133 34.08 -8.75 2.25
C THR A 133 34.49 -8.31 0.84
N ARG A 134 34.25 -7.04 0.48
CA ARG A 134 34.67 -6.52 -0.84
C ARG A 134 36.18 -6.73 -0.99
N ALA A 135 36.58 -7.44 -2.04
CA ALA A 135 37.96 -7.41 -2.51
C ALA A 135 38.31 -5.94 -2.80
N LYS A 136 39.45 -5.46 -2.31
CA LYS A 136 39.91 -4.11 -2.63
C LYS A 136 39.97 -3.98 -4.16
N PRO A 137 39.31 -2.96 -4.77
CA PRO A 137 39.40 -2.72 -6.19
C PRO A 137 40.87 -2.63 -6.60
N GLY A 138 41.23 -3.30 -7.70
CA GLY A 138 42.57 -3.23 -8.25
C GLY A 138 42.90 -1.79 -8.70
N PRO A 139 44.19 -1.41 -8.77
CA PRO A 139 44.56 -0.11 -9.31
C PRO A 139 44.05 0.03 -10.76
N GLY A 140 43.14 0.97 -11.01
CA GLY A 140 42.56 1.24 -12.34
C GLY A 140 41.17 0.65 -12.58
N GLU A 141 40.61 -0.10 -11.63
CA GLU A 141 39.20 -0.46 -11.66
C GLU A 141 38.37 0.75 -11.19
N ASN A 142 37.39 1.16 -12.00
CA ASN A 142 36.37 2.09 -11.54
C ASN A 142 35.58 1.38 -10.46
N ALA A 143 35.92 1.64 -9.20
CA ALA A 143 34.98 1.40 -8.11
C ALA A 143 33.70 2.15 -8.49
N GLY A 144 32.62 1.42 -8.78
CA GLY A 144 31.31 2.04 -9.02
C GLY A 144 31.00 3.01 -7.87
N ARG A 145 30.16 4.02 -8.12
CA ARG A 145 29.72 4.93 -7.05
C ARG A 145 29.19 4.08 -5.90
N GLU A 146 29.91 4.08 -4.79
CA GLU A 146 29.50 3.38 -3.58
C GLU A 146 28.23 4.05 -3.07
N GLN A 147 27.10 3.34 -3.12
CA GLN A 147 25.86 3.83 -2.56
C GLN A 147 26.03 3.99 -1.04
N THR A 148 25.55 5.10 -0.50
CA THR A 148 25.56 5.33 0.94
C THR A 148 24.41 4.56 1.60
N ALA A 149 24.49 4.32 2.91
CA ALA A 149 23.40 3.71 3.66
C ALA A 149 22.08 4.50 3.55
N ALA A 150 22.16 5.82 3.42
CA ALA A 150 21.00 6.67 3.17
C ALA A 150 20.45 6.52 1.74
N GLN A 151 21.30 6.24 0.75
CA GLN A 151 20.85 5.94 -0.62
C GLN A 151 20.14 4.59 -0.69
N HIS A 152 20.68 3.55 -0.07
CA HIS A 152 19.98 2.25 0.03
C HIS A 152 18.60 2.38 0.69
N LEU A 153 18.47 3.26 1.69
CA LEU A 153 17.19 3.52 2.33
C LEU A 153 16.24 4.31 1.43
N ALA A 154 16.76 5.29 0.67
CA ALA A 154 15.95 6.04 -0.28
C ALA A 154 15.42 5.12 -1.39
N ASP A 155 16.26 4.24 -1.93
CA ASP A 155 15.88 3.25 -2.95
C ASP A 155 14.79 2.30 -2.37
N LEU A 156 14.98 1.76 -1.16
CA LEU A 156 13.95 0.97 -0.48
C LEU A 156 12.63 1.73 -0.32
N LEU A 157 12.67 2.99 0.14
CA LEU A 157 11.45 3.78 0.31
C LEU A 157 10.78 4.06 -1.03
N SER A 158 11.55 4.25 -2.10
CA SER A 158 11.05 4.42 -3.46
C SER A 158 10.25 3.20 -3.88
N ASP A 159 10.82 2.01 -3.75
CA ASP A 159 10.18 0.76 -4.16
C ASP A 159 8.98 0.41 -3.25
N LEU A 160 9.16 0.55 -1.94
CA LEU A 160 8.13 0.19 -0.94
C LEU A 160 6.89 1.08 -1.02
N LEU A 161 7.08 2.37 -1.33
CA LEU A 161 5.99 3.36 -1.37
C LEU A 161 5.56 3.71 -2.78
N PHE A 162 6.12 3.04 -3.80
CA PHE A 162 5.70 3.18 -5.18
C PHE A 162 4.21 2.81 -5.30
N GLU A 163 3.50 3.60 -6.10
CA GLU A 163 2.12 3.33 -6.47
C GLU A 163 1.96 3.81 -7.91
N SER A 164 1.68 2.89 -8.83
CA SER A 164 1.66 3.16 -10.27
C SER A 164 0.65 4.25 -10.66
N ARG A 165 -0.47 4.34 -9.94
CA ARG A 165 -1.50 5.38 -10.06
C ARG A 165 -1.33 6.55 -9.09
N GLY A 166 -0.30 6.52 -8.26
CA GLY A 166 0.03 7.56 -7.28
C GLY A 166 0.77 8.75 -7.89
N ALA A 167 1.03 9.73 -7.05
CA ALA A 167 1.93 10.84 -7.40
C ALA A 167 3.37 10.33 -7.48
N LEU A 168 4.22 11.04 -8.22
CA LEU A 168 5.65 10.71 -8.29
C LEU A 168 6.25 10.74 -6.89
N PHE A 169 6.88 9.62 -6.51
CA PHE A 169 7.61 9.48 -5.27
C PHE A 169 9.09 9.25 -5.60
N ASP A 170 9.89 10.32 -5.54
CA ASP A 170 11.32 10.28 -5.88
C ASP A 170 12.14 10.84 -4.70
N PRO A 171 12.58 9.98 -3.76
CA PRO A 171 13.38 10.40 -2.63
C PRO A 171 14.81 10.73 -3.04
N SER A 172 15.34 11.85 -2.55
CA SER A 172 16.73 12.25 -2.77
C SER A 172 17.53 12.26 -1.47
N VAL A 173 18.87 12.18 -1.56
CA VAL A 173 19.74 12.06 -0.38
C VAL A 173 20.71 13.23 -0.26
N VAL A 174 20.79 13.81 0.94
CA VAL A 174 21.77 14.84 1.30
C VAL A 174 22.40 14.51 2.66
N GLY A 175 23.60 13.94 2.65
CA GLY A 175 24.24 13.42 3.87
C GLY A 175 23.42 12.25 4.45
N ASP A 176 23.14 12.29 5.74
CA ASP A 176 22.28 11.31 6.44
C ASP A 176 20.80 11.72 6.46
N ARG A 177 20.36 12.45 5.42
CA ARG A 177 18.96 12.86 5.27
C ARG A 177 18.38 12.37 3.96
N VAL A 178 17.17 11.82 4.05
CA VAL A 178 16.33 11.52 2.90
C VAL A 178 15.33 12.68 2.74
N LEU A 179 15.36 13.34 1.59
CA LEU A 179 14.46 14.42 1.22
C LEU A 179 13.35 13.86 0.34
N VAL A 180 12.10 14.08 0.74
CA VAL A 180 10.93 13.62 0.01
C VAL A 180 10.04 14.82 -0.32
N THR A 181 9.56 14.89 -1.54
CA THR A 181 8.51 15.83 -1.96
C THR A 181 7.20 15.07 -2.10
N ALA A 182 6.27 15.25 -1.18
CA ALA A 182 5.01 14.52 -1.21
C ALA A 182 3.88 15.26 -0.50
N ASP A 183 2.64 14.80 -0.65
CA ASP A 183 1.51 15.30 0.12
C ASP A 183 1.58 14.86 1.60
N VAL A 184 0.65 15.37 2.42
CA VAL A 184 0.61 15.09 3.87
C VAL A 184 0.47 13.60 4.18
N ARG A 185 -0.31 12.86 3.40
CA ARG A 185 -0.60 11.44 3.62
C ARG A 185 0.58 10.56 3.23
N SER A 186 1.18 10.84 2.08
CA SER A 186 2.42 10.22 1.62
C SER A 186 3.57 10.48 2.60
N HIS A 187 3.67 11.68 3.17
CA HIS A 187 4.61 11.94 4.27
C HIS A 187 4.35 11.13 5.54
N ALA A 188 3.08 10.84 5.85
CA ALA A 188 2.73 9.96 6.96
C ALA A 188 3.15 8.51 6.68
N ARG A 189 3.01 8.02 5.43
CA ARG A 189 3.51 6.70 5.00
C ARG A 189 5.04 6.61 5.08
N VAL A 190 5.77 7.65 4.66
CA VAL A 190 7.25 7.69 4.82
C VAL A 190 7.64 7.59 6.29
N ARG A 191 6.97 8.38 7.14
CA ARG A 191 7.24 8.37 8.58
C ARG A 191 6.96 7.00 9.19
N GLU A 192 5.83 6.40 8.84
CA GLU A 192 5.47 5.05 9.28
C GLU A 192 6.53 4.03 8.86
N ALA A 193 6.96 4.02 7.60
CA ALA A 193 7.98 3.10 7.11
C ALA A 193 9.29 3.24 7.90
N LEU A 194 9.73 4.48 8.15
CA LEU A 194 10.90 4.76 8.97
C LEU A 194 10.72 4.32 10.43
N ASP A 195 9.57 4.57 11.03
CA ASP A 195 9.25 4.18 12.41
C ASP A 195 9.22 2.63 12.54
N LEU A 196 8.69 1.91 11.54
CA LEU A 196 8.69 0.45 11.48
C LEU A 196 10.09 -0.14 11.30
N LEU A 197 10.93 0.46 10.45
CA LEU A 197 12.34 0.06 10.32
C LEU A 197 13.14 0.32 11.60
N MET A 198 12.80 1.39 12.33
CA MET A 198 13.40 1.75 13.61
C MET A 198 12.95 0.86 14.77
N SER A 199 11.72 0.38 14.76
CA SER A 199 11.15 -0.54 15.76
C SER A 199 12.04 -1.76 15.96
N GLU A 200 12.31 -2.15 17.21
CA GLU A 200 13.08 -3.35 17.53
C GLU A 200 12.37 -4.62 17.04
N ALA A 201 11.04 -4.64 17.14
CA ALA A 201 10.19 -5.75 16.75
C ALA A 201 9.84 -5.76 15.24
N GLY A 202 10.09 -4.66 14.53
CA GLY A 202 9.43 -4.40 13.25
C GLY A 202 7.94 -4.09 13.44
N GLY A 203 7.11 -4.54 12.51
CA GLY A 203 5.65 -4.41 12.59
C GLY A 203 4.94 -4.30 11.24
N GLU A 204 3.61 -4.24 11.28
CA GLU A 204 2.74 -4.06 10.11
C GLU A 204 2.37 -2.59 9.90
N SER A 205 2.31 -2.18 8.63
CA SER A 205 1.77 -0.89 8.23
C SER A 205 0.28 -0.76 8.56
N ALA A 206 -0.21 0.47 8.68
CA ALA A 206 -1.61 0.76 8.91
C ALA A 206 -2.49 0.19 7.78
N ALA A 207 -2.05 0.28 6.53
CA ALA A 207 -2.76 -0.30 5.39
C ALA A 207 -2.91 -1.82 5.50
N MET A 208 -1.88 -2.52 5.99
CA MET A 208 -1.95 -3.97 6.22
C MET A 208 -2.94 -4.32 7.33
N LYS A 209 -2.96 -3.54 8.41
CA LYS A 209 -3.93 -3.72 9.51
C LYS A 209 -5.37 -3.47 9.06
N ASP A 210 -5.59 -2.44 8.26
CA ASP A 210 -6.89 -2.13 7.67
C ASP A 210 -7.36 -3.27 6.75
N GLU A 211 -6.46 -3.84 5.96
CA GLU A 211 -6.77 -4.99 5.09
C GLU A 211 -7.19 -6.22 5.87
N ARG A 212 -6.47 -6.55 6.95
CA ARG A 212 -6.89 -7.63 7.85
C ARG A 212 -8.27 -7.36 8.44
N ALA A 213 -8.54 -6.14 8.88
CA ALA A 213 -9.84 -5.79 9.45
C ALA A 213 -10.99 -5.93 8.44
N VAL A 214 -10.75 -5.61 7.17
CA VAL A 214 -11.73 -5.82 6.09
C VAL A 214 -11.91 -7.32 5.78
N ALA A 215 -10.81 -8.07 5.68
CA ALA A 215 -10.86 -9.51 5.49
C ALA A 215 -11.61 -10.22 6.63
N ASP A 216 -11.41 -9.80 7.87
CA ASP A 216 -12.09 -10.35 9.04
C ASP A 216 -13.60 -10.06 9.01
N LYS A 217 -14.02 -8.87 8.58
CA LYS A 217 -15.45 -8.56 8.37
C LYS A 217 -16.07 -9.49 7.33
N LEU A 218 -15.39 -9.71 6.20
CA LEU A 218 -15.86 -10.61 5.15
C LEU A 218 -15.94 -12.07 5.64
N LYS A 219 -14.98 -12.52 6.47
CA LYS A 219 -14.98 -13.89 7.05
C LYS A 219 -16.07 -14.09 8.11
N GLN A 220 -16.51 -13.03 8.77
CA GLN A 220 -17.58 -13.10 9.79
C GLN A 220 -18.97 -12.95 9.20
N ALA A 221 -19.11 -12.16 8.13
CA ALA A 221 -20.38 -11.91 7.48
C ALA A 221 -20.87 -13.14 6.71
N LYS A 222 -22.19 -13.31 6.66
CA LYS A 222 -22.86 -14.41 5.98
C LYS A 222 -23.46 -13.94 4.67
N PHE A 223 -23.35 -14.78 3.64
CA PHE A 223 -23.85 -14.50 2.31
C PHE A 223 -24.60 -15.72 1.75
N SER A 224 -25.76 -15.44 1.17
CA SER A 224 -26.57 -16.36 0.38
C SER A 224 -27.33 -15.53 -0.65
N GLY A 225 -27.46 -16.00 -1.87
CA GLY A 225 -28.15 -15.26 -2.91
C GLY A 225 -28.15 -15.98 -4.25
N GLU A 226 -29.16 -15.67 -5.05
CA GLU A 226 -29.32 -16.14 -6.42
C GLU A 226 -29.25 -14.91 -7.33
N LEU A 227 -28.11 -14.74 -8.00
CA LEU A 227 -27.76 -13.59 -8.83
C LEU A 227 -27.52 -14.08 -10.27
N GLU A 228 -28.59 -14.49 -10.93
CA GLU A 228 -28.56 -14.91 -12.34
C GLU A 228 -28.46 -13.69 -13.27
N GLY A 229 -27.70 -13.82 -14.35
CA GLY A 229 -27.52 -12.80 -15.37
C GLY A 229 -27.20 -11.43 -14.79
N THR A 230 -26.39 -11.38 -13.73
CA THR A 230 -26.09 -10.13 -13.00
C THR A 230 -24.70 -9.65 -13.37
N PRO A 231 -24.48 -8.33 -13.59
CA PRO A 231 -23.14 -7.80 -13.82
C PRO A 231 -22.18 -8.21 -12.71
N VAL A 232 -20.95 -8.59 -13.06
CA VAL A 232 -19.93 -9.01 -12.10
C VAL A 232 -19.73 -7.96 -11.00
N ALA A 233 -19.69 -6.67 -11.38
CA ALA A 233 -19.56 -5.57 -10.44
C ALA A 233 -20.70 -5.53 -9.39
N SER A 234 -21.92 -5.86 -9.81
CA SER A 234 -23.10 -5.91 -8.93
C SER A 234 -23.07 -7.12 -7.99
N VAL A 235 -22.55 -8.26 -8.45
CA VAL A 235 -22.35 -9.45 -7.60
C VAL A 235 -21.35 -9.13 -6.49
N ILE A 236 -20.21 -8.54 -6.84
CA ILE A 236 -19.18 -8.12 -5.86
C ILE A 236 -19.77 -7.11 -4.86
N ALA A 237 -20.51 -6.12 -5.34
CA ALA A 237 -21.17 -5.14 -4.50
C ALA A 237 -22.11 -5.78 -3.48
N ALA A 238 -22.92 -6.76 -3.91
CA ALA A 238 -23.83 -7.48 -3.01
C ALA A 238 -23.08 -8.26 -1.93
N ILE A 239 -21.97 -8.92 -2.29
CA ILE A 239 -21.14 -9.66 -1.32
C ILE A 239 -20.50 -8.69 -0.30
N CYS A 240 -19.99 -7.55 -0.75
CA CYS A 240 -19.38 -6.54 0.12
C CYS A 240 -20.41 -5.87 1.04
N ASP A 241 -21.60 -5.52 0.53
CA ASP A 241 -22.69 -4.91 1.31
C ASP A 241 -23.18 -5.86 2.41
N ALA A 242 -23.23 -7.18 2.17
CA ALA A 242 -23.53 -8.18 3.19
C ALA A 242 -22.55 -8.17 4.38
N ALA A 243 -21.29 -7.77 4.14
CA ALA A 243 -20.29 -7.58 5.19
C ALA A 243 -20.21 -6.15 5.76
N GLY A 244 -21.04 -5.23 5.26
CA GLY A 244 -21.00 -3.82 5.64
C GLY A 244 -19.66 -3.15 5.31
N VAL A 245 -18.98 -3.61 4.26
CA VAL A 245 -17.73 -3.02 3.77
C VAL A 245 -17.98 -2.29 2.45
N GLY A 246 -17.28 -1.17 2.26
CA GLY A 246 -17.30 -0.49 0.97
C GLY A 246 -16.60 -1.30 -0.12
N MET A 247 -16.79 -0.92 -1.36
CA MET A 247 -16.17 -1.52 -2.54
C MET A 247 -15.71 -0.41 -3.50
N VAL A 248 -14.55 -0.59 -4.13
CA VAL A 248 -14.07 0.19 -5.27
C VAL A 248 -13.51 -0.76 -6.31
N LEU A 249 -13.91 -0.60 -7.56
CA LEU A 249 -13.28 -1.26 -8.69
C LEU A 249 -12.33 -0.29 -9.39
N ALA A 250 -11.09 -0.71 -9.62
CA ALA A 250 -10.13 0.04 -10.41
C ALA A 250 -10.61 0.20 -11.87
N PRO A 251 -10.29 1.30 -12.58
CA PRO A 251 -10.86 1.62 -13.90
C PRO A 251 -10.86 0.48 -14.92
N VAL A 252 -9.72 -0.21 -15.07
CA VAL A 252 -9.58 -1.31 -16.05
C VAL A 252 -10.50 -2.48 -15.70
N PHE A 253 -10.63 -2.82 -14.42
CA PHE A 253 -11.52 -3.87 -13.96
C PHE A 253 -12.99 -3.44 -13.99
N ALA A 254 -13.25 -2.16 -13.66
CA ALA A 254 -14.57 -1.55 -13.64
C ALA A 254 -15.28 -1.61 -15.00
N GLU A 255 -14.54 -1.42 -16.09
CA GLU A 255 -15.04 -1.55 -17.46
C GLU A 255 -15.48 -2.99 -17.75
N SER A 256 -14.59 -3.96 -17.56
CA SER A 256 -14.91 -5.37 -17.82
C SER A 256 -16.02 -5.90 -16.91
N ALA A 257 -15.99 -5.55 -15.62
CA ALA A 257 -16.95 -6.04 -14.61
C ALA A 257 -18.35 -5.44 -14.74
N GLY A 258 -18.48 -4.26 -15.38
CA GLY A 258 -19.78 -3.66 -15.68
C GLY A 258 -20.49 -4.34 -16.84
N ASP A 259 -19.75 -4.79 -17.84
CA ASP A 259 -20.29 -5.37 -19.07
C ASP A 259 -20.46 -6.89 -19.00
N SER A 260 -19.60 -7.59 -18.25
CA SER A 260 -19.70 -9.03 -18.07
C SER A 260 -20.76 -9.43 -17.06
N HIS A 261 -21.56 -10.42 -17.42
CA HIS A 261 -22.66 -10.94 -16.62
C HIS A 261 -22.37 -12.40 -16.26
N ILE A 262 -22.69 -12.77 -15.03
CA ILE A 262 -22.45 -14.12 -14.51
C ILE A 262 -23.70 -14.64 -13.80
N ASP A 263 -23.90 -15.95 -13.87
CA ASP A 263 -24.85 -16.66 -13.03
C ASP A 263 -24.15 -17.07 -11.73
N PHE A 264 -24.37 -16.30 -10.66
CA PHE A 264 -23.80 -16.55 -9.35
C PHE A 264 -24.87 -16.93 -8.34
N SER A 265 -24.97 -18.22 -8.02
CA SER A 265 -25.91 -18.75 -7.05
C SER A 265 -25.17 -19.48 -5.93
N VAL A 266 -25.59 -19.18 -4.71
CA VAL A 266 -25.09 -19.75 -3.45
C VAL A 266 -26.30 -20.13 -2.60
N GLU A 267 -26.68 -21.42 -2.67
CA GLU A 267 -27.85 -21.97 -1.97
C GLU A 267 -27.63 -22.13 -0.46
N GLU A 268 -26.43 -22.56 -0.07
CA GLU A 268 -26.05 -22.74 1.34
C GLU A 268 -25.39 -21.46 1.89
N GLU A 269 -25.72 -21.08 3.12
CA GLU A 269 -25.15 -19.89 3.75
C GLU A 269 -23.64 -20.05 4.01
N ILE A 270 -22.82 -19.38 3.20
CA ILE A 270 -21.36 -19.33 3.34
C ILE A 270 -20.93 -17.97 3.90
N THR A 271 -19.64 -17.82 4.20
CA THR A 271 -19.11 -16.48 4.56
C THR A 271 -19.01 -15.59 3.32
N ALA A 272 -19.12 -14.27 3.47
CA ALA A 272 -18.93 -13.34 2.36
C ALA A 272 -17.54 -13.51 1.73
N TRP A 273 -16.52 -13.79 2.55
CA TRP A 273 -15.18 -14.15 2.09
C TRP A 273 -15.17 -15.37 1.16
N GLN A 274 -15.84 -16.46 1.54
CA GLN A 274 -15.97 -17.65 0.69
C GLN A 274 -16.76 -17.36 -0.60
N ALA A 275 -17.75 -16.49 -0.55
CA ALA A 275 -18.47 -16.05 -1.74
C ALA A 275 -17.55 -15.27 -2.70
N VAL A 276 -16.70 -14.38 -2.17
CA VAL A 276 -15.64 -13.71 -2.95
C VAL A 276 -14.70 -14.74 -3.57
N GLU A 277 -14.16 -15.68 -2.79
CA GLU A 277 -13.26 -16.73 -3.30
C GLU A 277 -13.91 -17.58 -4.40
N LEU A 278 -15.19 -17.95 -4.24
CA LEU A 278 -15.93 -18.72 -5.24
C LEU A 278 -16.16 -17.92 -6.54
N LEU A 279 -16.54 -16.65 -6.42
CA LEU A 279 -16.67 -15.77 -7.58
C LEU A 279 -15.33 -15.62 -8.30
N PHE A 280 -14.25 -15.46 -7.52
CA PHE A 280 -12.92 -15.24 -8.06
C PHE A 280 -12.45 -16.45 -8.86
N HIS A 281 -12.61 -17.65 -8.30
CA HIS A 281 -12.30 -18.89 -9.00
C HIS A 281 -13.07 -19.03 -10.32
N ARG A 282 -14.37 -18.68 -10.35
CA ARG A 282 -15.17 -18.73 -11.59
C ARG A 282 -14.69 -17.74 -12.64
N LEU A 283 -14.31 -16.53 -12.23
CA LEU A 283 -13.80 -15.52 -13.15
C LEU A 283 -12.41 -15.90 -13.69
N GLU A 284 -11.57 -16.53 -12.87
CA GLU A 284 -10.29 -17.10 -13.32
C GLU A 284 -10.48 -18.18 -14.39
N GLU A 285 -11.52 -19.02 -14.29
CA GLU A 285 -11.90 -19.97 -15.35
C GLU A 285 -12.30 -19.28 -16.67
N GLU A 286 -12.66 -17.99 -16.61
CA GLU A 286 -12.96 -17.13 -17.76
C GLU A 286 -11.75 -16.26 -18.19
N ASP A 287 -10.53 -16.62 -17.77
CA ASP A 287 -9.26 -15.91 -18.04
C ASP A 287 -9.16 -14.51 -17.41
N TRP A 288 -9.90 -14.22 -16.34
CA TRP A 288 -9.72 -12.98 -15.58
C TRP A 288 -8.57 -13.14 -14.58
N SER A 289 -7.70 -12.14 -14.52
CA SER A 289 -6.66 -12.07 -13.48
C SER A 289 -6.81 -10.78 -12.69
N PHE A 290 -7.09 -10.92 -11.40
CA PHE A 290 -7.37 -9.81 -10.50
C PHE A 290 -7.09 -10.19 -9.06
N ASP A 291 -6.92 -9.18 -8.23
CA ASP A 291 -6.54 -9.33 -6.84
C ASP A 291 -7.40 -8.42 -5.95
N PHE A 292 -7.36 -8.71 -4.66
CA PHE A 292 -8.13 -8.08 -3.62
C PHE A 292 -7.18 -7.41 -2.62
N THR A 293 -7.41 -6.13 -2.34
CA THR A 293 -6.77 -5.41 -1.23
C THR A 293 -7.83 -4.58 -0.50
N SER A 294 -7.42 -3.79 0.48
CA SER A 294 -8.29 -2.79 1.08
C SER A 294 -7.65 -1.40 1.11
N ARG A 295 -8.51 -0.39 1.03
CA ARG A 295 -8.14 1.02 1.17
C ARG A 295 -9.21 1.70 1.97
N CYS A 296 -8.84 2.42 3.03
CA CYS A 296 -9.80 3.20 3.82
C CYS A 296 -11.01 2.41 4.35
N GLY A 297 -10.87 1.11 4.61
CA GLY A 297 -11.98 0.24 5.03
C GLY A 297 -12.94 -0.20 3.90
N ALA A 298 -12.63 0.13 2.65
CA ALA A 298 -13.27 -0.42 1.46
C ALA A 298 -12.41 -1.53 0.85
N VAL A 299 -13.08 -2.51 0.28
CA VAL A 299 -12.51 -3.52 -0.62
C VAL A 299 -12.10 -2.83 -1.92
N VAL A 300 -10.89 -3.11 -2.39
CA VAL A 300 -10.42 -2.68 -3.70
C VAL A 300 -10.13 -3.90 -4.55
N ILE A 301 -10.69 -3.92 -5.76
CA ILE A 301 -10.48 -5.01 -6.72
C ILE A 301 -9.92 -4.45 -8.00
N GLU A 302 -8.90 -5.14 -8.50
CA GLU A 302 -8.13 -4.67 -9.63
C GLU A 302 -7.38 -5.82 -10.31
N ASN A 303 -7.03 -5.65 -11.59
CA ASN A 303 -6.20 -6.58 -12.32
C ASN A 303 -4.81 -6.76 -11.67
N THR A 304 -4.34 -8.01 -11.54
CA THR A 304 -3.04 -8.36 -10.92
C THR A 304 -1.84 -7.65 -11.54
N ALA A 305 -1.95 -7.22 -12.79
CA ALA A 305 -0.87 -6.58 -13.53
C ALA A 305 -0.44 -5.19 -13.00
N HIS A 306 -1.12 -4.62 -11.99
CA HIS A 306 -1.00 -3.18 -11.67
C HIS A 306 -0.49 -2.86 -10.26
N ASP A 307 0.05 -3.85 -9.54
CA ASP A 307 0.70 -3.70 -8.23
C ASP A 307 -0.15 -2.89 -7.22
N ILE A 308 -1.22 -3.56 -6.79
CA ILE A 308 -2.33 -2.94 -6.05
C ILE A 308 -2.08 -2.88 -4.56
N HIS A 309 -1.00 -3.51 -4.08
CA HIS A 309 -0.73 -3.69 -2.66
C HIS A 309 0.13 -2.55 -2.13
N ILE A 310 -0.35 -1.86 -1.09
CA ILE A 310 0.48 -0.89 -0.32
C ILE A 310 0.72 -1.37 1.11
N GLY A 311 0.11 -2.50 1.48
CA GLY A 311 0.37 -3.14 2.77
C GLY A 311 1.78 -3.70 2.79
N TYR A 312 2.46 -3.55 3.92
CA TYR A 312 3.77 -4.13 4.11
C TYR A 312 4.02 -4.47 5.57
N ARG A 313 4.95 -5.39 5.81
CA ARG A 313 5.41 -5.81 7.13
C ARG A 313 6.93 -5.80 7.18
N VAL A 314 7.46 -5.22 8.26
CA VAL A 314 8.90 -5.23 8.57
C VAL A 314 9.17 -6.30 9.61
N TYR A 315 10.18 -7.14 9.35
CA TYR A 315 10.66 -8.19 10.25
C TYR A 315 12.07 -7.87 10.72
N ASP A 316 12.31 -7.98 12.03
CA ASP A 316 13.67 -8.06 12.56
C ASP A 316 14.20 -9.49 12.40
N VAL A 317 15.12 -9.70 11.46
CA VAL A 317 15.76 -11.00 11.24
C VAL A 317 17.15 -11.10 11.88
N GLY A 318 17.55 -10.15 12.72
CA GLY A 318 18.87 -10.14 13.36
C GLY A 318 19.13 -11.36 14.24
N GLY A 319 18.10 -11.89 14.92
CA GLY A 319 18.18 -13.15 15.65
C GLY A 319 18.42 -14.35 14.76
N LEU A 320 17.71 -14.43 13.64
CA LEU A 320 17.86 -15.47 12.63
C LEU A 320 19.25 -15.42 11.98
N LEU A 321 19.73 -14.23 11.60
CA LEU A 321 21.09 -14.02 11.08
C LEU A 321 22.19 -14.51 12.03
N LYS A 322 22.04 -14.27 13.34
CA LYS A 322 22.97 -14.80 14.35
C LYS A 322 22.98 -16.32 14.39
N LYS A 323 21.80 -16.96 14.34
CA LYS A 323 21.66 -18.43 14.31
C LYS A 323 22.28 -19.02 13.04
N LEU A 324 21.99 -18.43 11.88
CA LEU A 324 22.53 -18.83 10.58
C LEU A 324 24.06 -18.71 10.59
N ASN A 325 24.62 -17.58 11.02
CA ASN A 325 26.07 -17.41 11.11
C ASN A 325 26.71 -18.48 12.00
N ALA A 326 26.13 -18.75 13.17
CA ALA A 326 26.62 -19.81 14.06
C ALA A 326 26.58 -21.20 13.40
N SER A 327 25.55 -21.48 12.58
CA SER A 327 25.44 -22.72 11.80
C SER A 327 26.56 -22.83 10.75
N TYR A 328 26.79 -21.78 9.97
CA TYR A 328 27.87 -21.72 8.98
C TYR A 328 29.25 -21.93 9.65
N GLN A 329 29.52 -21.30 10.78
CA GLN A 329 30.78 -21.48 11.52
C GLN A 329 30.95 -22.91 12.06
N ARG A 330 29.86 -23.57 12.51
CA ARG A 330 29.90 -24.99 12.92
C ARG A 330 30.19 -25.90 11.75
N GLN A 331 29.53 -25.70 10.61
CA GLN A 331 29.79 -26.48 9.38
C GLN A 331 31.23 -26.26 8.90
N LYS A 332 31.75 -25.03 9.03
CA LYS A 332 33.14 -24.69 8.71
C LYS A 332 34.16 -25.45 9.57
N THR A 333 33.79 -25.87 10.78
CA THR A 333 34.69 -26.48 11.77
C THR A 333 34.37 -27.96 12.06
N ALA A 334 33.38 -28.55 11.38
CA ALA A 334 32.94 -29.92 11.61
C ALA A 334 33.98 -30.97 11.14
N PRO A 335 34.23 -32.04 11.93
CA PRO A 335 35.08 -33.15 11.51
C PRO A 335 34.39 -33.98 10.40
N GLY A 336 35.10 -34.23 9.29
CA GLY A 336 34.53 -34.91 8.12
C GLY A 336 33.86 -33.98 7.11
N LYS A 337 34.22 -32.69 7.12
CA LYS A 337 33.84 -31.70 6.12
C LYS A 337 33.83 -32.32 4.71
N ALA A 338 32.73 -32.10 3.97
CA ALA A 338 32.78 -32.27 2.52
C ALA A 338 33.92 -31.38 2.01
N ASP A 339 34.88 -31.98 1.29
CA ASP A 339 35.98 -31.23 0.67
C ASP A 339 35.38 -30.06 -0.12
N GLY A 340 35.73 -28.82 0.25
CA GLY A 340 35.30 -27.61 -0.45
C GLY A 340 34.25 -26.71 0.22
N PHE A 341 33.70 -27.03 1.41
CA PHE A 341 32.82 -26.07 2.10
C PHE A 341 33.62 -24.93 2.76
N GLU A 342 33.78 -23.83 2.03
CA GLU A 342 34.43 -22.59 2.50
C GLU A 342 33.42 -21.52 2.98
N GLY A 343 32.12 -21.76 2.79
CA GLY A 343 31.05 -20.78 2.96
C GLY A 343 31.10 -20.02 4.28
N ASP A 344 31.24 -18.69 4.20
CA ASP A 344 30.93 -17.72 5.24
C ASP A 344 29.57 -17.10 4.91
N LEU A 345 28.76 -16.79 5.92
CA LEU A 345 27.48 -16.09 5.70
C LEU A 345 27.72 -14.73 5.02
N ARG A 346 28.87 -14.09 5.28
CA ARG A 346 29.28 -12.87 4.58
C ARG A 346 29.43 -13.08 3.09
N ASP A 347 30.11 -14.15 2.70
CA ASP A 347 30.36 -14.47 1.29
C ASP A 347 29.09 -14.93 0.58
N ALA A 348 28.13 -15.47 1.34
CA ALA A 348 26.81 -15.86 0.85
C ALA A 348 25.81 -14.69 0.70
N GLY A 349 26.14 -13.46 1.14
CA GLY A 349 25.27 -12.28 1.00
C GLY A 349 24.55 -11.82 2.28
N GLY A 350 24.79 -12.45 3.43
CA GLY A 350 24.21 -12.01 4.70
C GLY A 350 22.69 -12.17 4.76
N VAL A 351 21.97 -11.05 4.80
CA VAL A 351 20.50 -11.00 4.78
C VAL A 351 19.92 -11.47 3.47
N ASP A 352 20.66 -11.33 2.36
CA ASP A 352 20.20 -11.72 1.03
C ASP A 352 19.92 -13.24 0.97
N VAL A 353 20.65 -14.05 1.75
CA VAL A 353 20.37 -15.50 1.89
C VAL A 353 18.97 -15.77 2.43
N ILE A 354 18.49 -14.91 3.35
CA ILE A 354 17.13 -15.03 3.91
C ILE A 354 16.11 -14.53 2.88
N VAL A 355 16.41 -13.43 2.20
CA VAL A 355 15.55 -12.86 1.14
C VAL A 355 15.36 -13.88 0.02
N ASP A 356 16.44 -14.38 -0.59
CA ASP A 356 16.40 -15.34 -1.69
C ASP A 356 15.60 -16.60 -1.33
N ALA A 357 15.81 -17.12 -0.12
CA ALA A 357 15.12 -18.32 0.35
C ALA A 357 13.66 -18.06 0.72
N LEU A 358 13.31 -16.83 1.13
CA LEU A 358 11.93 -16.41 1.35
C LEU A 358 11.21 -16.24 0.01
N GLU A 359 11.80 -15.51 -0.94
CA GLU A 359 11.29 -15.33 -2.30
C GLU A 359 11.04 -16.67 -2.98
N THR A 360 12.03 -17.57 -2.98
CA THR A 360 11.90 -18.91 -3.58
C THR A 360 10.71 -19.70 -3.00
N GLN A 361 10.46 -19.60 -1.69
CA GLN A 361 9.36 -20.31 -1.04
C GLN A 361 8.01 -19.62 -1.24
N LEU A 362 8.00 -18.29 -1.35
CA LEU A 362 6.79 -17.53 -1.70
C LEU A 362 6.39 -17.81 -3.15
N GLU A 363 7.33 -17.84 -4.09
CA GLU A 363 7.06 -18.21 -5.49
C GLU A 363 6.52 -19.64 -5.64
N ALA A 364 7.00 -20.57 -4.80
CA ALA A 364 6.51 -21.95 -4.76
C ALA A 364 5.14 -22.09 -4.08
N SER A 365 4.63 -21.02 -3.46
CA SER A 365 3.37 -21.00 -2.73
C SER A 365 2.29 -20.29 -3.53
N ASP A 366 1.25 -21.03 -3.91
CA ASP A 366 0.04 -20.48 -4.56
C ASP A 366 -0.65 -19.38 -3.70
N ARG A 367 -0.25 -19.21 -2.43
CA ARG A 367 -0.83 -18.26 -1.47
C ARG A 367 -0.09 -16.93 -1.38
N ALA A 368 1.04 -16.77 -2.09
CA ALA A 368 1.95 -15.63 -1.94
C ALA A 368 2.21 -14.88 -3.25
N PHE A 369 1.34 -15.01 -4.23
CA PHE A 369 1.42 -14.26 -5.48
C PHE A 369 1.44 -12.74 -5.22
N GLY A 370 2.32 -12.02 -5.91
CA GLY A 370 2.42 -10.55 -5.80
C GLY A 370 3.09 -10.03 -4.53
N ALA A 371 3.89 -10.85 -3.84
CA ALA A 371 4.71 -10.41 -2.72
C ALA A 371 6.07 -9.89 -3.21
N ASP A 372 6.44 -8.67 -2.83
CA ASP A 372 7.80 -8.15 -3.03
C ASP A 372 8.57 -8.22 -1.71
N VAL A 373 9.80 -8.70 -1.77
CA VAL A 373 10.68 -8.82 -0.59
C VAL A 373 11.86 -7.86 -0.77
N TYR A 374 12.11 -7.08 0.26
CA TYR A 374 13.23 -6.15 0.31
C TYR A 374 14.03 -6.34 1.60
N ALA A 375 15.24 -5.80 1.64
CA ALA A 375 16.04 -5.76 2.86
C ALA A 375 16.71 -4.41 3.08
N TYR A 376 16.84 -4.05 4.36
CA TYR A 376 17.69 -2.97 4.81
C TYR A 376 18.38 -3.36 6.11
N ALA A 377 19.70 -3.51 6.06
CA ALA A 377 20.48 -4.02 7.18
C ALA A 377 19.96 -5.41 7.64
N GLY A 378 19.70 -5.59 8.94
CA GLY A 378 19.06 -6.79 9.49
C GLY A 378 17.52 -6.76 9.46
N ARG A 379 16.90 -5.96 8.59
CA ARG A 379 15.45 -5.89 8.40
C ARG A 379 15.06 -6.49 7.06
N VAL A 380 14.05 -7.35 7.07
CA VAL A 380 13.35 -7.82 5.87
C VAL A 380 12.01 -7.10 5.80
N VAL A 381 11.64 -6.59 4.64
CA VAL A 381 10.36 -5.94 4.39
C VAL A 381 9.62 -6.75 3.35
N VAL A 382 8.39 -7.17 3.66
CA VAL A 382 7.52 -7.86 2.70
C VAL A 382 6.36 -6.94 2.39
N ARG A 383 6.23 -6.55 1.12
CA ARG A 383 5.10 -5.78 0.58
C ARG A 383 4.17 -6.74 -0.16
N GLY A 384 2.87 -6.56 0.01
CA GLY A 384 1.86 -7.43 -0.59
C GLY A 384 0.56 -7.41 0.20
N GLY A 385 -0.41 -8.23 -0.21
CA GLY A 385 -1.65 -8.45 0.52
C GLY A 385 -1.45 -9.25 1.81
N HIS A 386 -2.45 -9.27 2.68
CA HIS A 386 -2.37 -9.96 3.99
C HIS A 386 -2.04 -11.45 3.87
N ARG A 387 -2.53 -12.14 2.82
CA ARG A 387 -2.20 -13.55 2.57
C ARG A 387 -0.72 -13.77 2.29
N ALA A 388 -0.10 -12.90 1.48
CA ALA A 388 1.33 -12.94 1.19
C ALA A 388 2.16 -12.68 2.45
N VAL A 389 1.76 -11.70 3.27
CA VAL A 389 2.42 -11.40 4.55
C VAL A 389 2.28 -12.55 5.56
N ASP A 390 1.12 -13.21 5.62
CA ASP A 390 0.89 -14.38 6.47
C ASP A 390 1.73 -15.59 6.03
N ALA A 391 1.82 -15.82 4.71
CA ALA A 391 2.68 -16.84 4.14
C ALA A 391 4.16 -16.55 4.46
N ALA A 392 4.60 -15.31 4.26
CA ALA A 392 5.97 -14.90 4.55
C ALA A 392 6.31 -15.03 6.04
N THR A 393 5.38 -14.67 6.94
CA THR A 393 5.54 -14.87 8.37
C THR A 393 5.74 -16.35 8.69
N SER A 394 4.89 -17.22 8.14
CA SER A 394 4.95 -18.67 8.37
C SER A 394 6.28 -19.26 7.86
N ILE A 395 6.71 -18.88 6.66
CA ILE A 395 8.00 -19.31 6.08
C ILE A 395 9.17 -18.84 6.95
N LEU A 396 9.17 -17.58 7.40
CA LEU A 396 10.22 -17.07 8.27
C LEU A 396 10.27 -17.83 9.61
N GLU A 397 9.12 -18.16 10.20
CA GLU A 397 9.04 -18.99 11.41
C GLU A 397 9.63 -20.39 11.18
N GLU A 398 9.33 -21.01 10.04
CA GLU A 398 9.93 -22.30 9.64
C GLU A 398 11.46 -22.21 9.46
N MET A 399 11.96 -21.08 8.97
CA MET A 399 13.39 -20.78 8.89
C MET A 399 14.03 -20.54 10.27
N GLY A 400 13.22 -20.40 11.33
CA GLY A 400 13.67 -20.21 12.71
C GLY A 400 13.72 -18.75 13.17
N TRP A 401 13.06 -17.84 12.44
CA TRP A 401 12.67 -16.54 12.97
C TRP A 401 11.72 -16.73 14.15
N GLU A 402 11.89 -15.90 15.18
CA GLU A 402 11.01 -15.92 16.35
C GLU A 402 10.36 -14.55 16.46
N PRO A 403 9.03 -14.48 16.64
CA PRO A 403 8.39 -13.21 16.90
C PRO A 403 8.96 -12.60 18.19
N PRO A 404 9.13 -11.27 18.23
CA PRO A 404 9.58 -10.57 19.42
C PRO A 404 8.64 -10.86 20.58
N LYS A 405 9.21 -11.07 21.77
CA LYS A 405 8.43 -11.29 23.00
C LYS A 405 7.95 -9.94 23.52
N ASP A 406 6.64 -9.80 23.68
CA ASP A 406 5.98 -8.63 24.25
C ASP A 406 6.47 -8.29 25.67
#